data_AF-A0AAE3NX01-F1
#
_entry.id   AF-A0AAE3NX01-F1
#
_cell.length_a   1.000
_cell.length_b   1.000
_cell.length_c   1.000
_cell.angle_alpha   90.00
_cell.angle_beta   90.00
_cell.angle_gamma   90.00
#
_symmetry.space_group_name_H-M   'P 1'
#
loop_
_entity.id
_entity.type
_entity.pdbx_description
1 polymer ?
#
loop_
_entity_poly.entity_id
_entity_poly.type
_entity_poly.pdbx_seq_one_letter_code
_entity_poly.pdbx_strand_id
1 'polypeptide(L)'
;MYPYCPSSVAFAVVLAAVGVAVLIYFIHHIATSIRIETLLAQLAADGCASVDRLFPERLGHGPLHFENEPAAHRLPNDFDAGSGRVSPDASGYVQNIGMDALMKIATEHDLVLRIDTPPGRFVTDGDCMITAYPCDRVSDEIADSLRGVLVIGRDRSVSQDLEFAIRRIVELAQRSLSPGINDPTTALYCIDRLGEVFDRLSGRDLPSPIRYDETGQLRILTEVIAIEELACNAFSAIARYGTADVDVVRRLVDTMGKLSRSFSPAAREAIMTLNEQVLIASENNASLGFDRKALQELLRSQRK
;
A
#
# COMPACT_ATOMS: atom_id res chain seq x y z
N MET A 1 16.03 65.61 -38.40
CA MET A 1 14.66 65.44 -37.86
C MET A 1 14.36 63.95 -37.93
N TYR A 2 14.73 63.18 -36.90
CA TYR A 2 14.53 61.73 -36.91
C TYR A 2 13.05 61.45 -36.60
N PRO A 3 12.33 60.68 -37.44
CA PRO A 3 10.95 60.34 -37.16
C PRO A 3 10.92 59.39 -35.96
N TYR A 4 10.38 59.85 -34.84
CA TYR A 4 9.99 58.96 -33.75
C TYR A 4 8.98 57.98 -34.34
N CYS A 5 9.37 56.72 -34.50
CA CYS A 5 8.53 55.70 -35.09
C CYS A 5 7.60 55.18 -33.97
N PRO A 6 6.33 55.59 -33.89
CA PRO A 6 5.43 55.23 -32.78
C PRO A 6 5.24 53.72 -32.63
N SER A 7 5.59 52.96 -33.66
CA SER A 7 5.59 51.49 -33.67
C SER A 7 6.58 50.87 -32.68
N SER A 8 7.74 51.47 -32.41
CA SER A 8 8.72 50.88 -31.49
C SER A 8 8.28 50.98 -30.03
N VAL A 9 7.67 52.11 -29.66
CA VAL A 9 7.11 52.32 -28.31
C VAL A 9 5.91 51.41 -28.09
N ALA A 10 5.01 51.31 -29.07
CA ALA A 10 3.88 50.38 -29.01
C ALA A 10 4.35 48.93 -28.86
N PHE A 11 5.39 48.53 -29.61
CA PHE A 11 5.97 47.19 -29.52
C PHE A 11 6.57 46.92 -28.13
N ALA A 12 7.33 47.87 -27.57
CA ALA A 12 7.90 47.73 -26.23
C ALA A 12 6.81 47.60 -25.14
N VAL A 13 5.71 48.35 -25.27
CA VAL A 13 4.57 48.26 -24.36
C VAL A 13 3.87 46.90 -24.48
N VAL A 14 3.66 46.40 -25.69
CA VAL A 14 3.10 45.05 -25.91
C VAL A 14 4.04 43.97 -25.35
N LEU A 15 5.34 44.09 -25.58
CA LEU A 15 6.33 43.13 -25.09
C LEU A 15 6.36 43.12 -23.55
N ALA A 16 6.29 44.28 -22.91
CA ALA A 16 6.21 44.39 -21.46
C ALA A 16 4.90 43.78 -20.92
N ALA A 17 3.76 44.03 -21.58
CA ALA A 17 2.49 43.44 -21.21
C ALA A 17 2.49 41.90 -21.35
N VAL A 18 3.09 41.37 -22.41
CA VAL A 18 3.29 39.92 -22.61
C VAL A 18 4.25 39.35 -21.57
N GLY A 19 5.34 40.04 -21.25
CA GLY A 19 6.29 39.60 -20.22
C GLY A 19 5.65 39.50 -18.84
N VAL A 20 4.82 40.47 -18.48
CA VAL A 20 4.03 40.43 -17.23
C VAL A 20 3.01 39.29 -17.26
N ALA A 21 2.31 39.07 -18.37
CA ALA A 21 1.35 37.95 -18.50
C ALA A 21 2.05 36.58 -18.41
N VAL A 22 3.22 36.42 -19.03
CA VAL A 22 4.04 35.20 -18.97
C VAL A 22 4.56 34.96 -17.56
N LEU A 23 4.97 36.01 -16.82
CA LEU A 23 5.39 35.89 -15.42
C LEU A 23 4.21 35.50 -14.50
N ILE A 24 3.03 36.09 -14.71
CA ILE A 24 1.81 35.75 -13.98
C ILE A 24 1.43 34.28 -14.24
N TYR A 25 1.50 33.81 -15.49
CA TYR A 25 1.33 32.40 -15.84
C TYR A 25 2.39 31.51 -15.19
N PHE A 26 3.66 31.92 -15.22
CA PHE A 26 4.77 31.19 -14.65
C PHE A 26 4.62 31.01 -13.13
N ILE A 27 4.18 32.04 -12.40
CA ILE A 27 3.88 31.96 -10.97
C ILE A 27 2.63 31.10 -10.70
N HIS A 28 1.57 31.23 -11.51
CA HIS A 28 0.35 30.43 -11.36
C HIS A 28 0.61 28.92 -11.59
N HIS A 29 1.44 28.59 -12.58
CA HIS A 29 1.89 27.23 -12.88
C HIS A 29 2.81 26.67 -11.78
N ILE A 30 3.72 27.48 -11.23
CA ILE A 30 4.60 27.05 -10.13
C ILE A 30 3.81 26.89 -8.81
N ALA A 31 2.81 27.74 -8.55
CA ALA A 31 1.99 27.69 -7.35
C ALA A 31 0.97 26.53 -7.34
N THR A 32 0.45 26.12 -8.51
CA THR A 32 -0.30 24.84 -8.63
C THR A 32 0.61 23.60 -8.63
N SER A 33 1.92 23.81 -8.77
CA SER A 33 2.98 22.80 -8.81
C SER A 33 3.82 22.71 -7.52
N ILE A 34 3.33 23.20 -6.37
CA ILE A 34 3.92 22.92 -5.03
C ILE A 34 3.52 21.51 -4.53
N ARG A 35 3.25 20.62 -5.48
CA ARG A 35 3.73 19.24 -5.63
C ARG A 35 3.32 18.19 -4.60
N ILE A 36 3.06 18.53 -3.35
CA ILE A 36 2.75 17.57 -2.30
C ILE A 36 1.27 17.20 -2.36
N GLU A 37 0.35 18.16 -2.52
CA GLU A 37 -1.08 17.83 -2.56
C GLU A 37 -1.44 17.05 -3.83
N THR A 38 -0.88 17.44 -4.98
CA THR A 38 -1.08 16.74 -6.25
C THR A 38 -0.45 15.35 -6.25
N LEU A 39 0.75 15.22 -5.68
CA LEU A 39 1.40 13.92 -5.53
C LEU A 39 0.60 13.04 -4.57
N LEU A 40 0.20 13.56 -3.42
CA LEU A 40 -0.60 12.84 -2.44
C LEU A 40 -1.94 12.38 -3.04
N ALA A 41 -2.60 13.23 -3.82
CA ALA A 41 -3.83 12.84 -4.53
C ALA A 41 -3.58 11.69 -5.51
N GLN A 42 -2.46 11.70 -6.24
CA GLN A 42 -2.06 10.59 -7.12
C GLN A 42 -1.73 9.32 -6.31
N LEU A 43 -1.00 9.43 -5.19
CA LEU A 43 -0.69 8.30 -4.32
C LEU A 43 -1.94 7.65 -3.73
N ALA A 44 -2.89 8.48 -3.29
CA ALA A 44 -4.17 8.01 -2.76
C ALA A 44 -4.99 7.32 -3.86
N ALA A 45 -5.03 7.90 -5.07
CA ALA A 45 -5.70 7.30 -6.21
C ALA A 45 -5.07 5.95 -6.60
N ASP A 46 -3.73 5.86 -6.63
CA ASP A 46 -2.99 4.61 -6.86
C ASP A 46 -3.38 3.56 -5.81
N GLY A 47 -3.40 3.94 -4.52
CA GLY A 47 -3.78 3.06 -3.41
C GLY A 47 -5.21 2.54 -3.52
N CYS A 48 -6.18 3.44 -3.73
CA CYS A 48 -7.58 3.06 -3.95
C CYS A 48 -7.75 2.16 -5.17
N ALA A 49 -7.09 2.46 -6.28
CA ALA A 49 -7.13 1.63 -7.48
C ALA A 49 -6.47 0.26 -7.26
N SER A 50 -5.44 0.17 -6.42
CA SER A 50 -4.85 -1.13 -6.04
C SER A 50 -5.80 -1.94 -5.14
N VAL A 51 -6.53 -1.29 -4.22
CA VAL A 51 -7.61 -1.97 -3.47
C VAL A 51 -8.66 -2.54 -4.42
N ASP A 52 -9.16 -1.74 -5.37
CA ASP A 52 -10.20 -2.19 -6.31
C ASP A 52 -9.75 -3.35 -7.20
N ARG A 53 -8.49 -3.32 -7.64
CA ARG A 53 -7.91 -4.36 -8.51
C ARG A 53 -7.65 -5.67 -7.77
N LEU A 54 -7.18 -5.60 -6.52
CA LEU A 54 -6.75 -6.77 -5.74
C LEU A 54 -7.88 -7.37 -4.91
N PHE A 55 -8.85 -6.54 -4.51
CA PHE A 55 -9.95 -6.90 -3.63
C PHE A 55 -11.29 -6.44 -4.24
N PRO A 56 -11.75 -7.06 -5.34
CA PRO A 56 -13.01 -6.69 -5.96
C PRO A 56 -14.21 -6.97 -5.02
N GLU A 57 -15.22 -6.10 -5.06
CA GLU A 57 -16.44 -6.09 -4.23
C GLU A 57 -17.25 -7.40 -4.26
N ARG A 58 -16.97 -8.24 -5.26
CA ARG A 58 -17.60 -9.53 -5.49
C ARG A 58 -16.52 -10.51 -5.93
N LEU A 59 -15.79 -11.06 -4.97
CA LEU A 59 -15.33 -12.43 -5.14
C LEU A 59 -16.62 -13.26 -5.15
N GLY A 60 -17.04 -13.68 -6.35
CA GLY A 60 -18.19 -14.56 -6.51
C GLY A 60 -18.09 -15.73 -5.54
N HIS A 61 -19.24 -16.23 -5.08
CA HIS A 61 -19.38 -17.35 -4.15
C HIS A 61 -18.58 -18.60 -4.57
N GLY A 62 -17.26 -18.59 -4.38
CA GLY A 62 -16.51 -19.78 -4.02
C GLY A 62 -16.89 -20.14 -2.59
N PRO A 63 -16.81 -21.41 -2.19
CA PRO A 63 -17.34 -21.86 -0.91
C PRO A 63 -16.76 -21.03 0.25
N LEU A 64 -17.57 -20.06 0.69
CA LEU A 64 -17.59 -19.56 2.05
C LEU A 64 -17.78 -20.82 2.91
N HIS A 65 -17.03 -20.94 4.00
CA HIS A 65 -16.92 -22.12 4.88
C HIS A 65 -15.76 -23.08 4.60
N PHE A 66 -14.52 -22.58 4.67
CA PHE A 66 -13.43 -23.37 5.24
C PHE A 66 -12.61 -22.51 6.20
N GLU A 67 -13.31 -21.95 7.19
CA GLU A 67 -12.71 -21.21 8.30
C GLU A 67 -12.13 -22.20 9.32
N ASN A 68 -10.90 -21.90 9.77
CA ASN A 68 -10.21 -22.39 10.99
C ASN A 68 -9.10 -23.45 10.88
N GLU A 69 -8.80 -24.03 9.72
CA GLU A 69 -7.62 -24.91 9.56
C GLU A 69 -6.45 -24.15 8.90
N PRO A 70 -5.24 -24.13 9.51
CA PRO A 70 -4.07 -23.46 8.93
C PRO A 70 -3.79 -24.02 7.53
N ALA A 71 -3.47 -23.15 6.58
CA ALA A 71 -3.29 -23.54 5.18
C ALA A 71 -2.25 -24.66 4.98
N ALA A 72 -1.28 -24.78 5.90
CA ALA A 72 -0.30 -25.86 5.96
C ALA A 72 -0.92 -27.27 6.11
N HIS A 73 -2.08 -27.40 6.77
CA HIS A 73 -2.76 -28.70 6.97
C HIS A 73 -3.56 -29.17 5.74
N ARG A 74 -3.67 -28.32 4.70
CA ARG A 74 -4.31 -28.68 3.43
C ARG A 74 -3.31 -29.08 2.35
N LEU A 75 -2.02 -28.89 2.60
CA LEU A 75 -0.97 -29.42 1.74
C LEU A 75 -0.89 -30.95 1.91
N PRO A 76 -0.51 -31.69 0.86
CA PRO A 76 -0.11 -33.09 1.00
C PRO A 76 0.92 -33.27 2.11
N ASN A 77 0.83 -34.36 2.89
CA ASN A 77 1.72 -34.61 4.03
C ASN A 77 3.20 -34.71 3.63
N ASP A 78 3.47 -35.07 2.38
CA ASP A 78 4.79 -35.19 1.78
C ASP A 78 5.16 -33.96 0.93
N PHE A 79 4.39 -32.87 0.98
CA PHE A 79 4.62 -31.68 0.16
C PHE A 79 6.04 -31.13 0.28
N ASP A 80 6.56 -30.97 1.51
CA ASP A 80 7.91 -30.43 1.70
C ASP A 80 9.02 -31.37 1.19
N ALA A 81 8.81 -32.69 1.24
CA ALA A 81 9.80 -33.67 0.80
C ALA A 81 9.70 -33.99 -0.70
N GLY A 82 8.49 -33.90 -1.26
CA GLY A 82 8.16 -34.22 -2.65
C GLY A 82 8.01 -32.99 -3.54
N SER A 83 8.42 -31.80 -3.11
CA SER A 83 8.33 -30.58 -3.91
C SER A 83 9.66 -30.17 -4.54
N GLY A 84 9.55 -29.56 -5.73
CA GLY A 84 10.64 -28.92 -6.44
C GLY A 84 10.61 -27.41 -6.23
N ARG A 85 11.79 -26.78 -6.20
CA ARG A 85 11.91 -25.31 -6.12
C ARG A 85 12.12 -24.75 -7.51
N VAL A 86 11.36 -23.73 -7.85
CA VAL A 86 11.54 -22.91 -9.05
C VAL A 86 12.22 -21.62 -8.63
N SER A 87 13.45 -21.43 -9.10
CA SER A 87 14.23 -20.22 -8.85
C SER A 87 13.98 -19.14 -9.90
N PRO A 88 14.20 -17.85 -9.59
CA PRO A 88 14.10 -16.78 -10.57
C PRO A 88 15.33 -16.75 -11.48
N ASP A 89 15.16 -16.31 -12.73
CA ASP A 89 16.27 -16.15 -13.71
C ASP A 89 17.04 -14.83 -13.54
N ALA A 90 16.54 -13.92 -12.70
CA ALA A 90 17.11 -12.59 -12.51
C ALA A 90 16.81 -12.05 -11.11
N SER A 91 17.70 -11.16 -10.64
CA SER A 91 17.50 -10.41 -9.41
C SER A 91 16.63 -9.18 -9.63
N GLY A 92 15.70 -8.90 -8.72
CA GLY A 92 14.82 -7.73 -8.79
C GLY A 92 13.61 -7.85 -7.87
N TYR A 93 12.65 -6.94 -8.01
CA TYR A 93 11.36 -7.00 -7.32
C TYR A 93 10.35 -7.77 -8.15
N VAL A 94 9.61 -8.68 -7.52
CA VAL A 94 8.42 -9.28 -8.13
C VAL A 94 7.36 -8.19 -8.28
N GLN A 95 6.98 -7.87 -9.51
CA GLN A 95 6.01 -6.82 -9.82
C GLN A 95 4.60 -7.36 -10.06
N ASN A 96 4.52 -8.54 -10.68
CA ASN A 96 3.26 -9.14 -11.08
C ASN A 96 3.39 -10.67 -11.12
N ILE A 97 2.34 -11.37 -10.71
CA ILE A 97 2.15 -12.80 -10.83
C ILE A 97 0.87 -13.03 -11.63
N GLY A 98 1.00 -13.67 -12.80
CA GLY A 98 -0.14 -14.04 -13.63
C GLY A 98 -0.95 -15.20 -13.03
N MET A 99 -1.83 -14.91 -12.07
CA MET A 99 -2.59 -15.93 -11.34
C MET A 99 -3.39 -16.88 -12.24
N ASP A 100 -3.99 -16.38 -13.32
CA ASP A 100 -4.74 -17.22 -14.27
C ASP A 100 -3.83 -18.20 -15.02
N ALA A 101 -2.63 -17.76 -15.39
CA ALA A 101 -1.64 -18.60 -16.03
C ALA A 101 -1.07 -19.63 -15.05
N LEU A 102 -0.81 -19.25 -13.79
CA LEU A 102 -0.43 -20.20 -12.73
C LEU A 102 -1.51 -21.26 -12.51
N MET A 103 -2.77 -20.85 -12.45
CA MET A 103 -3.90 -21.77 -12.26
C MET A 103 -3.98 -22.75 -13.42
N LYS A 104 -3.87 -22.26 -14.66
CA LYS A 104 -3.86 -23.09 -15.85
C LYS A 104 -2.73 -24.13 -15.82
N ILE A 105 -1.49 -23.71 -15.56
CA ILE A 105 -0.34 -24.62 -15.46
C ILE A 105 -0.56 -25.65 -14.34
N ALA A 106 -1.03 -25.21 -13.17
CA ALA A 106 -1.29 -26.08 -12.04
C ALA A 106 -2.37 -27.13 -12.34
N THR A 107 -3.45 -26.75 -13.04
CA THR A 107 -4.51 -27.67 -13.42
C THR A 107 -4.08 -28.62 -14.55
N GLU A 108 -3.40 -28.13 -15.58
CA GLU A 108 -2.97 -28.93 -16.74
C GLU A 108 -1.96 -30.02 -16.36
N HIS A 109 -1.07 -29.72 -15.42
CA HIS A 109 -0.01 -30.63 -14.98
C HIS A 109 -0.28 -31.32 -13.64
N ASP A 110 -1.49 -31.14 -13.10
CA ASP A 110 -1.90 -31.68 -11.81
C ASP A 110 -0.89 -31.36 -10.68
N LEU A 111 -0.59 -30.07 -10.53
CA LEU A 111 0.36 -29.53 -9.54
C LEU A 111 -0.37 -28.78 -8.41
N VAL A 112 0.31 -28.73 -7.26
CA VAL A 112 0.05 -27.81 -6.15
C VAL A 112 1.24 -26.86 -6.06
N LEU A 113 0.97 -25.57 -6.20
CA LEU A 113 2.00 -24.51 -6.19
C LEU A 113 1.88 -23.68 -4.91
N ARG A 114 2.99 -23.47 -4.22
CA ARG A 114 3.11 -22.46 -3.15
C ARG A 114 3.95 -21.29 -3.68
N ILE A 115 3.37 -20.09 -3.65
CA ILE A 115 4.07 -18.85 -3.98
C ILE A 115 4.87 -18.43 -2.75
N ASP A 116 6.19 -18.62 -2.79
CA ASP A 116 7.08 -18.25 -1.68
C ASP A 116 7.51 -16.78 -1.74
N THR A 117 7.37 -16.16 -2.91
CA THR A 117 7.75 -14.77 -3.16
C THR A 117 6.55 -13.96 -3.65
N PRO A 118 5.84 -13.24 -2.76
CA PRO A 118 4.71 -12.39 -3.14
C PRO A 118 5.18 -11.13 -3.90
N PRO A 119 4.27 -10.44 -4.63
CA PRO A 119 4.55 -9.14 -5.22
C PRO A 119 5.15 -8.16 -4.21
N GLY A 120 6.13 -7.36 -4.64
CA GLY A 120 6.87 -6.43 -3.79
C GLY A 120 8.13 -7.01 -3.17
N ARG A 121 8.27 -8.33 -3.08
CA ARG A 121 9.48 -8.94 -2.51
C ARG A 121 10.66 -8.83 -3.48
N PHE A 122 11.84 -8.53 -2.93
CA PHE A 122 13.09 -8.56 -3.69
C PHE A 122 13.64 -9.98 -3.69
N VAL A 123 14.07 -10.45 -4.87
CA VAL A 123 14.68 -11.77 -5.07
C VAL A 123 16.03 -11.65 -5.74
N THR A 124 16.86 -12.65 -5.52
CA THR A 124 18.16 -12.86 -6.13
C THR A 124 18.23 -14.21 -6.82
N ASP A 125 19.21 -14.36 -7.72
CA ASP A 125 19.53 -15.65 -8.34
C ASP A 125 19.71 -16.74 -7.27
N GLY A 126 19.04 -17.88 -7.46
CA GLY A 126 19.02 -19.00 -6.51
C GLY A 126 18.01 -18.91 -5.36
N ASP A 127 17.28 -17.79 -5.20
CA ASP A 127 16.13 -17.75 -4.29
C ASP A 127 15.01 -18.70 -4.76
N CYS A 128 14.03 -18.96 -3.90
CA CYS A 128 12.85 -19.75 -4.27
C CYS A 128 11.67 -18.84 -4.52
N MET A 129 11.15 -18.93 -5.74
CA MET A 129 10.02 -18.13 -6.19
C MET A 129 8.71 -18.91 -6.01
N ILE A 130 8.70 -20.16 -6.46
CA ILE A 130 7.57 -21.09 -6.35
C ILE A 130 8.08 -22.45 -5.88
N THR A 131 7.38 -23.03 -4.92
CA THR A 131 7.51 -24.45 -4.56
C THR A 131 6.40 -25.23 -5.27
N ALA A 132 6.76 -26.22 -6.09
CA ALA A 132 5.81 -26.98 -6.91
C ALA A 132 5.81 -28.47 -6.50
N TYR A 133 4.63 -29.02 -6.28
CA TYR A 133 4.43 -30.42 -5.90
C TYR A 133 3.46 -31.12 -6.88
N PRO A 134 3.70 -32.40 -7.22
CA PRO A 134 4.88 -33.18 -6.88
C PRO A 134 6.05 -32.88 -7.84
N CYS A 135 7.27 -33.00 -7.36
CA CYS A 135 8.49 -32.57 -8.06
C CYS A 135 8.78 -33.39 -9.32
N ASP A 136 8.38 -34.65 -9.35
CA ASP A 136 8.53 -35.57 -10.47
C ASP A 136 7.71 -35.15 -11.70
N ARG A 137 6.69 -34.30 -11.51
CA ARG A 137 5.88 -33.72 -12.59
C ARG A 137 6.40 -32.38 -13.10
N VAL A 138 7.43 -31.82 -12.47
CA VAL A 138 8.00 -30.52 -12.86
C VAL A 138 9.18 -30.76 -13.80
N SER A 139 8.90 -30.76 -15.11
CA SER A 139 9.95 -30.76 -16.14
C SER A 139 10.60 -29.38 -16.26
N ASP A 140 11.75 -29.30 -16.93
CA ASP A 140 12.44 -28.04 -17.21
C ASP A 140 11.53 -27.04 -17.96
N GLU A 141 10.72 -27.54 -18.92
CA GLU A 141 9.76 -26.71 -19.68
C GLU A 141 8.65 -26.14 -18.79
N ILE A 142 8.18 -26.90 -17.80
CA ILE A 142 7.19 -26.44 -16.82
C ILE A 142 7.84 -25.42 -15.88
N ALA A 143 9.08 -25.65 -15.45
CA ALA A 143 9.81 -24.69 -14.63
C ALA A 143 10.06 -23.36 -15.38
N ASP A 144 10.42 -23.42 -16.66
CA ASP A 144 10.51 -22.25 -17.55
C ASP A 144 9.17 -21.51 -17.66
N SER A 145 8.08 -22.26 -17.82
CA SER A 145 6.72 -21.70 -17.89
C SER A 145 6.32 -21.02 -16.59
N LEU A 146 6.59 -21.63 -15.44
CA LEU A 146 6.33 -21.06 -14.11
C LEU A 146 7.16 -19.78 -13.88
N ARG A 147 8.42 -19.75 -14.33
CA ARG A 147 9.24 -18.53 -14.34
C ARG A 147 8.66 -17.43 -15.21
N GLY A 148 8.22 -17.77 -16.42
CA GLY A 148 7.63 -16.82 -17.36
C GLY A 148 6.33 -16.16 -16.89
N VAL A 149 5.65 -16.73 -15.88
CA VAL A 149 4.43 -16.15 -15.30
C VAL A 149 4.72 -15.02 -14.31
N LEU A 150 5.95 -14.93 -13.78
CA LEU A 150 6.35 -13.87 -12.86
C LEU A 150 7.11 -12.77 -13.59
N VAL A 151 6.70 -11.54 -13.35
CA VAL A 151 7.38 -10.34 -13.87
C VAL A 151 8.30 -9.83 -12.78
N ILE A 152 9.61 -9.94 -13.01
CA ILE A 152 10.65 -9.38 -12.15
C ILE A 152 11.17 -8.09 -12.79
N GLY A 153 11.16 -7.01 -12.02
CA GLY A 153 11.62 -5.70 -12.48
C GLY A 153 12.58 -5.03 -11.51
N ARG A 154 13.22 -3.96 -11.97
CA ARG A 154 14.21 -3.22 -11.17
C ARG A 154 13.60 -2.50 -9.96
N ASP A 155 12.39 -1.97 -10.13
CA ASP A 155 11.69 -1.16 -9.13
C ASP A 155 10.39 -1.86 -8.70
N ARG A 156 9.90 -1.55 -7.50
CA ARG A 156 8.58 -2.01 -7.05
C ARG A 156 7.46 -1.39 -7.89
N SER A 157 6.36 -2.13 -8.04
CA SER A 157 5.16 -1.70 -8.76
C SER A 157 3.94 -1.75 -7.85
N VAL A 158 3.09 -0.72 -7.90
CA VAL A 158 1.81 -0.70 -7.17
C VAL A 158 0.73 -1.61 -7.80
N SER A 159 1.00 -2.20 -8.96
CA SER A 159 0.02 -3.01 -9.71
C SER A 159 -0.54 -4.18 -8.91
N GLN A 160 0.31 -4.86 -8.13
CA GLN A 160 -0.08 -5.96 -7.25
C GLN A 160 0.50 -5.86 -5.83
N ASP A 161 1.12 -4.73 -5.48
CA ASP A 161 1.69 -4.47 -4.15
C ASP A 161 0.94 -3.30 -3.48
N LEU A 162 -0.13 -3.64 -2.74
CA LEU A 162 -0.91 -2.66 -1.97
C LEU A 162 -0.08 -2.07 -0.82
N GLU A 163 0.79 -2.87 -0.21
CA GLU A 163 1.67 -2.42 0.86
C GLU A 163 2.58 -1.30 0.37
N PHE A 164 3.14 -1.43 -0.83
CA PHE A 164 3.96 -0.38 -1.44
C PHE A 164 3.16 0.89 -1.77
N ALA A 165 1.91 0.75 -2.23
CA ALA A 165 1.06 1.92 -2.48
C ALA A 165 0.80 2.71 -1.17
N ILE A 166 0.48 2.02 -0.08
CA ILE A 166 0.31 2.61 1.26
C ILE A 166 1.62 3.20 1.77
N ARG A 167 2.72 2.47 1.62
CA ARG A 167 4.04 2.88 2.09
C ARG A 167 4.50 4.18 1.45
N ARG A 168 4.20 4.44 0.18
CA ARG A 168 4.52 5.73 -0.47
C ARG A 168 3.82 6.92 0.23
N ILE A 169 2.58 6.73 0.71
CA ILE A 169 1.87 7.77 1.47
C ILE A 169 2.49 7.94 2.87
N VAL A 170 2.82 6.83 3.53
CA VAL A 170 3.49 6.84 4.85
C VAL A 170 4.84 7.54 4.78
N GLU A 171 5.65 7.25 3.75
CA GLU A 171 6.97 7.87 3.55
C GLU A 171 6.86 9.38 3.32
N LEU A 172 5.82 9.83 2.60
CA LEU A 172 5.53 11.26 2.43
C LEU A 172 5.19 11.92 3.77
N ALA A 173 4.35 11.29 4.59
CA ALA A 173 4.01 11.77 5.93
C ALA A 173 5.23 11.83 6.87
N GLN A 174 6.03 10.76 6.90
CA GLN A 174 7.25 10.71 7.72
C GLN A 174 8.26 11.78 7.29
N ARG A 175 8.40 11.99 5.98
CA ARG A 175 9.29 13.02 5.45
C ARG A 175 8.81 14.41 5.86
N SER A 176 7.51 14.68 5.82
CA SER A 176 6.97 15.99 6.25
C SER A 176 7.15 16.23 7.75
N LEU A 177 7.03 15.19 8.57
CA LEU A 177 7.25 15.25 10.03
C LEU A 177 8.73 15.24 10.44
N SER A 178 9.66 15.00 9.51
CA SER A 178 11.08 14.95 9.84
C SER A 178 11.58 16.32 10.34
N PRO A 179 12.57 16.38 11.26
CA PRO A 179 13.06 17.63 11.84
C PRO A 179 13.54 18.68 10.82
N GLY A 180 13.94 18.24 9.62
CA GLY A 180 14.40 19.12 8.56
C GLY A 180 13.29 19.80 7.74
N ILE A 181 12.04 19.31 7.81
CA ILE A 181 10.89 19.89 7.12
C ILE A 181 9.87 20.43 8.12
N ASN A 182 9.47 19.59 9.10
CA ASN A 182 8.52 19.94 10.15
C ASN A 182 7.20 20.56 9.64
N ASP A 183 6.59 19.89 8.66
CA ASP A 183 5.29 20.23 8.09
C ASP A 183 4.23 19.21 8.55
N PRO A 184 3.56 19.47 9.69
CA PRO A 184 2.47 18.63 10.17
C PRO A 184 1.23 18.70 9.29
N THR A 185 1.00 19.81 8.57
CA THR A 185 -0.19 19.97 7.71
C THR A 185 -0.21 18.91 6.60
N THR A 186 0.93 18.70 5.94
CA THR A 186 1.09 17.59 4.97
C THR A 186 0.82 16.23 5.59
N ALA A 187 1.26 15.99 6.83
CA ALA A 187 1.04 14.72 7.52
C ALA A 187 -0.44 14.49 7.80
N LEU A 188 -1.19 15.53 8.19
CA LEU A 188 -2.65 15.45 8.38
C LEU A 188 -3.34 15.00 7.10
N TYR A 189 -2.98 15.59 5.95
CA TYR A 189 -3.53 15.17 4.66
C TYR A 189 -3.17 13.72 4.32
N CYS A 190 -1.93 13.29 4.60
CA CYS A 190 -1.53 11.91 4.37
C CYS A 190 -2.33 10.92 5.24
N ILE A 191 -2.59 11.26 6.51
CA ILE A 191 -3.42 10.45 7.41
C ILE A 191 -4.85 10.35 6.90
N ASP A 192 -5.44 11.45 6.42
CA ASP A 192 -6.78 11.43 5.83
C ASP A 192 -6.84 10.52 4.59
N ARG A 193 -5.83 10.56 3.72
CA ARG A 193 -5.76 9.68 2.54
C ARG A 193 -5.48 8.22 2.87
N LEU A 194 -4.69 7.94 3.89
CA LEU A 194 -4.56 6.58 4.40
C LEU A 194 -5.89 6.07 4.96
N GLY A 195 -6.61 6.93 5.69
CA GLY A 195 -7.97 6.65 6.15
C GLY A 195 -8.90 6.25 5.00
N GLU A 196 -8.87 7.01 3.90
CA GLU A 196 -9.65 6.69 2.69
C GLU A 196 -9.30 5.32 2.09
N VAL A 197 -8.01 5.00 1.95
CA VAL A 197 -7.55 3.72 1.40
C VAL A 197 -7.96 2.55 2.31
N PHE A 198 -7.79 2.68 3.63
CA PHE A 198 -8.16 1.63 4.59
C PHE A 198 -9.67 1.48 4.76
N ASP A 199 -10.44 2.56 4.70
CA ASP A 199 -11.90 2.49 4.74
C ASP A 199 -12.42 1.74 3.51
N ARG A 200 -11.86 2.03 2.34
CA ARG A 200 -12.18 1.30 1.11
C ARG A 200 -11.81 -0.19 1.17
N LEU A 201 -10.70 -0.52 1.84
CA LEU A 201 -10.24 -1.90 2.07
C LEU A 201 -11.12 -2.63 3.09
N SER A 202 -11.63 -1.94 4.12
CA SER A 202 -12.44 -2.52 5.20
C SER A 202 -13.73 -3.18 4.71
N GLY A 203 -14.30 -2.66 3.62
CA GLY A 203 -15.50 -3.20 3.00
C GLY A 203 -15.25 -4.34 2.01
N ARG A 204 -14.04 -4.90 1.95
CA ARG A 204 -13.68 -5.96 1.00
C ARG A 204 -13.51 -7.31 1.69
N ASP A 205 -13.93 -8.35 0.99
CA ASP A 205 -13.59 -9.72 1.38
C ASP A 205 -12.13 -10.00 1.01
N LEU A 206 -11.33 -10.36 2.02
CA LEU A 206 -9.97 -10.80 1.78
C LEU A 206 -10.01 -12.16 1.06
N PRO A 207 -9.31 -12.29 -0.07
CA PRO A 207 -9.24 -13.56 -0.76
C PRO A 207 -8.57 -14.61 0.12
N SER A 208 -9.09 -15.84 0.04
CA SER A 208 -8.46 -17.01 0.66
C SER A 208 -6.99 -17.15 0.20
N PRO A 209 -6.07 -17.53 1.10
CA PRO A 209 -4.69 -17.90 0.74
C PRO A 209 -4.64 -19.11 -0.21
N ILE A 210 -5.74 -19.85 -0.27
CA ILE A 210 -5.88 -21.13 -0.95
C ILE A 210 -6.80 -20.95 -2.14
N ARG A 211 -6.33 -21.36 -3.32
CA ARG A 211 -7.10 -21.33 -4.57
C ARG A 211 -7.33 -22.74 -5.06
N TYR A 212 -8.58 -22.98 -5.46
CA TYR A 212 -9.05 -24.25 -5.98
C TYR A 212 -9.35 -24.11 -7.48
N ASP A 213 -9.20 -25.20 -8.22
CA ASP A 213 -9.71 -25.28 -9.59
C ASP A 213 -11.23 -25.50 -9.63
N GLU A 214 -11.79 -25.56 -10.84
CA GLU A 214 -13.23 -25.78 -11.08
C GLU A 214 -13.74 -27.12 -10.52
N THR A 215 -12.83 -28.08 -10.27
CA THR A 215 -13.16 -29.39 -9.70
C THR A 215 -13.07 -29.41 -8.17
N GLY A 216 -12.68 -28.30 -7.54
CA GLY A 216 -12.52 -28.18 -6.09
C GLY A 216 -11.19 -28.72 -5.58
N GLN A 217 -10.20 -28.96 -6.45
CA GLN A 217 -8.86 -29.38 -6.02
C GLN A 217 -7.97 -28.19 -5.73
N LEU A 218 -7.18 -28.28 -4.65
CA LEU A 218 -6.20 -27.26 -4.28
C LEU A 218 -5.13 -27.16 -5.38
N ARG A 219 -4.91 -25.95 -5.91
CA ARG A 219 -3.89 -25.66 -6.91
C ARG A 219 -2.85 -24.65 -6.49
N ILE A 220 -3.25 -23.59 -5.80
CA ILE A 220 -2.33 -22.50 -5.43
C ILE A 220 -2.48 -22.15 -3.96
N LEU A 221 -1.35 -22.01 -3.29
CA LEU A 221 -1.20 -21.45 -1.97
C LEU A 221 -0.38 -20.16 -2.05
N THR A 222 -0.91 -19.08 -1.47
CA THR A 222 -0.24 -17.77 -1.35
C THR A 222 -0.32 -17.28 0.09
N GLU A 223 0.63 -16.43 0.48
CA GLU A 223 0.50 -15.62 1.69
C GLU A 223 -0.60 -14.56 1.50
N VAL A 224 -1.32 -14.26 2.57
CA VAL A 224 -2.36 -13.21 2.59
C VAL A 224 -1.85 -12.06 3.46
N ILE A 225 -2.09 -10.84 3.01
CA ILE A 225 -1.78 -9.64 3.77
C ILE A 225 -2.83 -9.49 4.87
N ALA A 226 -2.40 -9.50 6.13
CA ALA A 226 -3.25 -9.16 7.27
C ALA A 226 -3.55 -7.66 7.28
N ILE A 227 -4.82 -7.27 7.17
CA ILE A 227 -5.23 -5.86 7.15
C ILE A 227 -4.82 -5.16 8.44
N GLU A 228 -4.94 -5.86 9.57
CA GLU A 228 -4.56 -5.38 10.89
C GLU A 228 -3.08 -5.01 10.97
N GLU A 229 -2.19 -5.85 10.45
CA GLU A 229 -0.75 -5.59 10.44
C GLU A 229 -0.43 -4.44 9.50
N LEU A 230 -1.04 -4.42 8.32
CA LEU A 230 -0.85 -3.36 7.33
C LEU A 230 -1.27 -1.98 7.87
N ALA A 231 -2.44 -1.90 8.53
CA ALA A 231 -2.93 -0.69 9.16
C ALA A 231 -2.05 -0.26 10.33
N CYS A 232 -1.76 -1.17 11.26
CA CYS A 232 -0.91 -0.88 12.41
C CYS A 232 0.49 -0.41 12.00
N ASN A 233 1.10 -1.04 11.00
CA ASN A 233 2.40 -0.65 10.47
C ASN A 233 2.36 0.76 9.85
N ALA A 234 1.32 1.07 9.07
CA ALA A 234 1.18 2.38 8.45
C ALA A 234 1.00 3.51 9.47
N PHE A 235 0.07 3.38 10.41
CA PHE A 235 -0.21 4.43 11.39
C PHE A 235 0.89 4.56 12.44
N SER A 236 1.48 3.45 12.91
CA SER A 236 2.59 3.49 13.88
C SER A 236 3.84 4.14 13.30
N ALA A 237 4.10 3.94 12.00
CA ALA A 237 5.21 4.56 11.29
C ALA A 237 5.10 6.10 11.27
N ILE A 238 3.89 6.64 11.07
CA ILE A 238 3.63 8.09 11.14
C ILE A 238 3.71 8.56 12.59
N ALA A 239 3.08 7.84 13.53
CA ALA A 239 3.07 8.20 14.94
C ALA A 239 4.49 8.35 15.52
N ARG A 240 5.43 7.50 15.09
CA ARG A 240 6.83 7.55 15.54
C ARG A 240 7.48 8.93 15.36
N TYR A 241 7.13 9.66 14.30
CA TYR A 241 7.61 11.02 14.04
C TYR A 241 6.61 12.11 14.45
N GLY A 242 5.32 11.75 14.63
CA GLY A 242 4.23 12.68 14.90
C GLY A 242 3.85 12.84 16.37
N THR A 243 4.30 11.98 17.29
CA THR A 243 3.82 11.97 18.69
C THR A 243 4.07 13.26 19.48
N ALA A 244 5.01 14.11 19.05
CA ALA A 244 5.27 15.41 19.66
C ALA A 244 4.28 16.50 19.20
N ASP A 245 3.56 16.28 18.10
CA ASP A 245 2.57 17.21 17.55
C ASP A 245 1.15 16.73 17.90
N VAL A 246 0.43 17.52 18.70
CA VAL A 246 -0.91 17.16 19.20
C VAL A 246 -1.95 17.08 18.10
N ASP A 247 -1.83 17.88 17.04
CA ASP A 247 -2.80 17.87 15.94
C ASP A 247 -2.62 16.61 15.09
N VAL A 248 -1.37 16.18 14.86
CA VAL A 248 -1.06 14.91 14.20
C VAL A 248 -1.58 13.73 15.02
N VAL A 249 -1.35 13.74 16.34
CA VAL A 249 -1.84 12.69 17.25
C VAL A 249 -3.36 12.62 17.26
N ARG A 250 -4.05 13.77 17.40
CA ARG A 250 -5.51 13.84 17.31
C ARG A 250 -6.01 13.22 16.01
N ARG A 251 -5.40 13.58 14.88
CA ARG A 251 -5.79 13.08 13.57
C ARG A 251 -5.58 11.58 13.41
N LEU A 252 -4.47 11.03 13.90
CA LEU A 252 -4.22 9.59 13.93
C LEU A 252 -5.30 8.86 14.74
N VAL A 253 -5.57 9.34 15.95
CA VAL A 253 -6.56 8.74 16.86
C VAL A 253 -7.97 8.79 16.28
N ASP A 254 -8.37 9.93 15.72
CA ASP A 254 -9.69 10.09 15.10
C ASP A 254 -9.84 9.16 13.88
N THR A 255 -8.79 9.04 13.06
CA THR A 255 -8.82 8.18 11.87
C THR A 255 -8.87 6.71 12.25
N MET A 256 -8.02 6.26 13.17
CA MET A 256 -8.04 4.90 13.70
C MET A 256 -9.37 4.56 14.38
N GLY A 257 -9.94 5.49 15.16
CA GLY A 257 -11.24 5.32 15.81
C GLY A 257 -12.44 5.31 14.86
N LYS A 258 -12.31 5.89 13.66
CA LYS A 258 -13.31 5.74 12.58
C LYS A 258 -13.17 4.37 11.93
N LEU A 259 -11.97 3.99 11.51
CA LEU A 259 -11.67 2.71 10.85
C LEU A 259 -12.04 1.49 11.72
N SER A 260 -11.87 1.61 13.04
CA SER A 260 -12.20 0.55 14.01
C SER A 260 -13.68 0.13 13.96
N ARG A 261 -14.58 0.97 13.41
CA ARG A 261 -16.01 0.66 13.25
C ARG A 261 -16.31 -0.21 12.03
N SER A 262 -15.47 -0.11 11.00
CA SER A 262 -15.62 -0.85 9.74
C SER A 262 -14.75 -2.11 9.68
N PHE A 263 -13.69 -2.17 10.50
CA PHE A 263 -12.78 -3.31 10.56
C PHE A 263 -13.38 -4.56 11.21
N SER A 264 -12.83 -5.72 10.84
CA SER A 264 -13.10 -7.00 11.51
C SER A 264 -12.77 -6.93 13.01
N PRO A 265 -13.31 -7.81 13.86
CA PRO A 265 -13.04 -7.78 15.29
C PRO A 265 -11.55 -7.79 15.66
N ALA A 266 -10.74 -8.61 14.98
CA ALA A 266 -9.30 -8.69 15.19
C ALA A 266 -8.58 -7.40 14.78
N ALA A 267 -8.89 -6.86 13.59
CA ALA A 267 -8.30 -5.61 13.13
C ALA A 267 -8.72 -4.40 13.96
N ARG A 268 -9.96 -4.39 14.45
CA ARG A 268 -10.46 -3.39 15.39
C ARG A 268 -9.69 -3.41 16.72
N GLU A 269 -9.41 -4.59 17.27
CA GLU A 269 -8.65 -4.72 18.52
C GLU A 269 -7.21 -4.21 18.36
N ALA A 270 -6.55 -4.63 17.27
CA ALA A 270 -5.19 -4.22 16.96
C ALA A 270 -5.08 -2.69 16.78
N ILE A 271 -5.97 -2.09 15.98
CA ILE A 271 -5.91 -0.65 15.70
C ILE A 271 -6.27 0.20 16.94
N MET A 272 -7.18 -0.28 17.80
CA MET A 272 -7.52 0.42 19.04
C MET A 272 -6.40 0.32 20.08
N THR A 273 -5.69 -0.80 20.12
CA THR A 273 -4.49 -0.94 20.97
C THR A 273 -3.40 0.03 20.53
N LEU A 274 -3.15 0.15 19.22
CA LEU A 274 -2.22 1.16 18.69
C LEU A 274 -2.69 2.58 19.03
N ASN A 275 -3.97 2.86 18.92
CA ASN A 275 -4.56 4.16 19.26
C ASN A 275 -4.23 4.58 20.71
N GLU A 276 -4.41 3.68 21.67
CA GLU A 276 -4.03 3.91 23.07
C GLU A 276 -2.52 4.13 23.25
N GLN A 277 -1.68 3.32 22.59
CA GLN A 277 -0.22 3.46 22.65
C GLN A 277 0.26 4.82 22.13
N VAL A 278 -0.33 5.32 21.03
CA VAL A 278 0.01 6.63 20.46
C VAL A 278 -0.34 7.75 21.43
N LEU A 279 -1.49 7.67 22.10
CA LEU A 279 -1.90 8.66 23.10
C LEU A 279 -0.96 8.70 24.30
N ILE A 280 -0.63 7.54 24.87
CA ILE A 280 0.29 7.43 26.01
C ILE A 280 1.66 7.98 25.63
N ALA A 281 2.17 7.64 24.44
CA ALA A 281 3.45 8.14 23.95
C ALA A 281 3.46 9.68 23.80
N SER A 282 2.36 10.26 23.28
CA SER A 282 2.24 11.70 23.11
C SER A 282 2.15 12.46 24.45
N GLU A 283 1.41 11.94 25.43
CA GLU A 283 1.30 12.57 26.76
C GLU A 283 2.67 12.69 27.46
N ASN A 284 3.52 11.67 27.30
CA ASN A 284 4.89 11.68 27.82
C ASN A 284 5.79 12.73 27.13
N ASN A 285 5.51 13.08 25.88
CA ASN A 285 6.26 14.07 25.10
C ASN A 285 5.73 15.50 25.26
N ALA A 286 4.46 15.67 25.64
CA ALA A 286 3.83 16.98 25.77
C ALA A 286 4.47 17.78 26.91
N SER A 287 5.17 18.88 26.57
CA SER A 287 5.77 19.81 27.54
C SER A 287 4.85 20.98 27.87
N LEU A 288 3.97 21.36 26.94
CA LEU A 288 3.07 22.51 27.05
C LEU A 288 1.75 22.13 27.73
N GLY A 289 1.25 23.00 28.61
CA GLY A 289 0.06 22.73 29.41
C GLY A 289 -1.25 22.64 28.61
N PHE A 290 -1.36 23.40 27.52
CA PHE A 290 -2.53 23.36 26.63
C PHE A 290 -2.60 22.04 25.83
N ASP A 291 -1.45 21.54 25.38
CA ASP A 291 -1.31 20.26 24.68
C ASP A 291 -1.69 19.08 25.57
N ARG A 292 -1.18 19.05 26.81
CA ARG A 292 -1.57 18.03 27.80
C ARG A 292 -3.07 18.01 28.05
N LYS A 293 -3.68 19.19 28.21
CA LYS A 293 -5.13 19.28 28.42
C LYS A 293 -5.91 18.70 27.24
N ALA A 294 -5.51 19.04 26.00
CA ALA A 294 -6.13 18.54 24.79
C ALA A 294 -6.01 17.00 24.67
N LEU A 295 -4.84 16.43 24.97
CA LEU A 295 -4.63 14.98 24.97
C LEU A 295 -5.45 14.26 26.05
N GLN A 296 -5.58 14.85 27.24
CA GLN A 296 -6.40 14.30 28.33
C GLN A 296 -7.90 14.31 28.00
N GLU A 297 -8.38 15.36 27.33
CA GLU A 297 -9.76 15.41 26.83
C GLU A 297 -10.00 14.33 25.78
N LEU A 298 -9.02 14.11 24.90
CA LEU A 298 -9.09 13.07 23.87
C LEU A 298 -9.10 11.65 24.46
N LEU A 299 -8.21 11.36 25.41
CA LEU A 299 -8.17 10.11 26.18
C LEU A 299 -9.51 9.82 26.89
N ARG A 300 -10.16 10.85 27.43
CA ARG A 300 -11.48 10.70 28.07
C ARG A 300 -12.59 10.41 27.06
N SER A 301 -12.50 10.94 25.85
CA SER A 301 -13.49 10.70 24.79
C SER A 301 -13.44 9.29 24.24
N GLN A 302 -12.25 8.68 24.17
CA GLN A 302 -12.05 7.31 23.67
C GLN A 302 -12.55 6.22 24.64
N ARG A 303 -12.67 6.55 25.94
CA ARG A 303 -13.16 5.62 26.98
C ARG A 303 -14.69 5.65 27.18
N LYS A 304 -15.41 6.49 26.43
CA LYS A 304 -16.88 6.61 26.48
C LYS A 304 -17.50 5.93 25.28
#